data_AF-A0A1E7HHH7-F1
#
_entry.id   AF-A0A1E7HHH7-F1
#
_cell.length_a   1.000
_cell.length_b   1.000
_cell.length_c   1.000
_cell.angle_alpha   90.00
_cell.angle_beta   90.00
_cell.angle_gamma   90.00
#
_symmetry.space_group_name_H-M   'P 1'
#
loop_
_entity.id
_entity.type
_entity.pdbx_description
1 polymer ?
#
loop_
_entity_poly.entity_id
_entity_poly.type
_entity_poly.pdbx_seq_one_letter_code
_entity_poly.pdbx_strand_id
1 'polypeptide(L)'
;MMKRSKKRGRLVTGVAALCLLCALIFTGSTAFSASVDLRDFDNQGKKIYEANDATPQIYMSADSGDRNLASFYELRQYPGSPPRIPHEVDLTFSGDETDCLSCHARGGYSQEFGKFVPVTPHPENSLCYQCHAQVLTEEKFVETEWKSIMPPRLGRSFLGGSPPPIPHSLQMRENCISCHTGPGAVVEIRVDHSARGNCRQCHAPAVQTTPLQEFVRKP
;
A
#
# COMPACT_ATOMS: atom_id res chain seq x y z
N MET A 1 55.35 -41.13 51.61
CA MET A 1 54.92 -39.78 51.18
C MET A 1 54.38 -39.87 49.75
N MET A 2 53.08 -39.65 49.44
CA MET A 2 52.60 -39.37 48.04
C MET A 2 51.08 -39.13 47.81
N LYS A 3 50.25 -38.76 48.80
CA LYS A 3 48.79 -38.54 48.57
C LYS A 3 48.35 -37.09 48.33
N ARG A 4 49.24 -36.09 48.45
CA ARG A 4 48.87 -34.66 48.36
C ARG A 4 48.83 -34.06 46.94
N SER A 5 49.46 -34.72 45.95
CA SER A 5 49.58 -34.19 44.58
C SER A 5 48.31 -34.36 43.72
N LYS A 6 47.63 -35.52 43.82
CA LYS A 6 46.45 -35.84 43.00
C LYS A 6 45.23 -34.94 43.24
N LYS A 7 45.05 -34.41 44.46
CA LYS A 7 43.93 -33.52 44.82
C LYS A 7 44.09 -32.10 44.25
N ARG A 8 45.32 -31.58 44.19
CA ARG A 8 45.61 -30.25 43.61
C ARG A 8 45.43 -30.26 42.09
N GLY A 9 45.85 -31.32 41.40
CA GLY A 9 45.65 -31.46 39.95
C GLY A 9 44.18 -31.43 39.54
N ARG A 10 43.31 -32.16 40.26
CA ARG A 10 41.86 -32.19 39.99
C ARG A 10 41.17 -30.85 40.25
N LEU A 11 41.61 -30.10 41.27
CA LEU A 11 41.04 -28.79 41.59
C LEU A 11 41.42 -27.75 40.52
N VAL A 12 42.67 -27.75 40.06
CA VAL A 12 43.15 -26.84 39.01
C VAL A 12 42.49 -27.13 37.67
N THR A 13 42.30 -28.40 37.30
CA THR A 13 41.58 -28.77 36.07
C THR A 13 40.10 -28.42 36.14
N GLY A 14 39.46 -28.55 37.32
CA GLY A 14 38.06 -28.18 37.51
C GLY A 14 37.83 -26.67 37.39
N VAL A 15 38.72 -25.87 37.98
CA VAL A 15 38.65 -24.39 37.88
C VAL A 15 38.95 -23.93 36.46
N ALA A 16 39.96 -24.49 35.79
CA ALA A 16 40.27 -24.15 34.40
C ALA A 16 39.12 -24.50 33.43
N ALA A 17 38.48 -25.66 33.62
CA ALA A 17 37.31 -26.04 32.84
C ALA A 17 36.11 -25.11 33.08
N LEU A 18 35.89 -24.67 34.33
CA LEU A 18 34.84 -23.72 34.67
C LEU A 18 35.11 -22.32 34.09
N CYS A 19 36.37 -21.86 34.12
CA CYS A 19 36.76 -20.59 33.50
C CYS A 19 36.63 -20.63 31.98
N LEU A 20 36.96 -21.76 31.32
CA LEU A 20 36.74 -21.95 29.89
C LEU A 20 35.26 -22.00 29.52
N LEU A 21 34.42 -22.65 30.35
CA LEU A 21 32.97 -22.64 30.17
C LEU A 21 32.39 -21.24 30.34
N CYS A 22 32.80 -20.50 31.38
CA CYS A 22 32.37 -19.12 31.58
C CYS A 22 32.86 -18.21 30.46
N ALA A 23 34.09 -18.40 29.96
CA ALA A 23 34.60 -17.66 28.80
C ALA A 23 33.75 -17.95 27.56
N LEU A 24 33.38 -19.22 27.29
CA LEU A 24 32.50 -19.58 26.18
C LEU A 24 31.08 -19.02 26.32
N ILE A 25 30.57 -18.85 27.55
CA ILE A 25 29.28 -18.21 27.81
C ILE A 25 29.37 -16.68 27.61
N PHE A 26 30.49 -16.05 27.98
CA PHE A 26 30.68 -14.60 27.83
C PHE A 26 31.14 -14.17 26.43
N THR A 27 31.86 -15.02 25.69
CA THR A 27 32.27 -14.78 24.30
C THR A 27 31.34 -15.42 23.29
N GLY A 28 30.35 -16.19 23.76
CA GLY A 28 29.25 -16.66 22.94
C GLY A 28 28.48 -15.45 22.44
N SER A 29 28.89 -14.92 21.29
CA SER A 29 28.08 -13.98 20.53
C SER A 29 26.73 -14.65 20.37
N THR A 30 25.72 -14.13 21.09
CA THR A 30 24.34 -14.44 20.78
C THR A 30 24.14 -13.91 19.37
N ALA A 31 24.35 -14.77 18.39
CA ALA A 31 23.77 -14.59 17.07
C ALA A 31 22.26 -14.70 17.31
N PHE A 32 21.67 -13.61 17.78
CA PHE A 32 20.26 -13.39 17.65
C PHE A 32 20.03 -13.55 16.15
N SER A 33 19.43 -14.68 15.76
CA SER A 33 18.84 -14.80 14.44
C SER A 33 17.97 -13.56 14.32
N ALA A 34 18.30 -12.67 13.37
CA ALA A 34 17.55 -11.45 13.16
C ALA A 34 16.09 -11.89 13.10
N SER A 35 15.29 -11.48 14.09
CA SER A 35 13.87 -11.78 14.13
C SER A 35 13.35 -11.44 12.74
N VAL A 36 12.83 -12.44 12.02
CA VAL A 36 12.21 -12.19 10.72
C VAL A 36 11.28 -11.02 10.95
N ASP A 37 11.50 -9.95 10.20
CA ASP A 37 10.69 -8.76 10.31
C ASP A 37 9.28 -9.10 9.83
N LEU A 38 8.46 -9.60 10.74
CA LEU A 38 7.08 -10.00 10.49
C LEU A 38 6.17 -8.77 10.34
N ARG A 39 6.68 -7.53 10.25
CA ARG A 39 5.84 -6.33 10.20
C ARG A 39 4.87 -6.28 9.01
N ASP A 40 5.14 -6.99 7.90
CA ASP A 40 4.26 -7.09 6.72
C ASP A 40 3.91 -8.56 6.37
N PHE A 41 3.82 -9.46 7.36
CA PHE A 41 3.55 -10.88 7.10
C PHE A 41 2.19 -11.12 6.42
N ASP A 42 1.23 -10.21 6.62
CA ASP A 42 -0.12 -10.28 6.10
C ASP A 42 -0.34 -9.43 4.84
N ASN A 43 0.72 -8.83 4.28
CA ASN A 43 0.68 -7.94 3.13
C ASN A 43 -0.29 -6.75 3.27
N GLN A 44 -0.36 -6.10 4.44
CA GLN A 44 -1.34 -5.08 4.79
C GLN A 44 -2.80 -5.60 4.86
N GLY A 45 -2.98 -6.91 5.05
CA GLY A 45 -4.29 -7.55 5.16
C GLY A 45 -5.17 -6.93 6.26
N LYS A 46 -4.59 -6.58 7.40
CA LYS A 46 -5.29 -5.86 8.47
C LYS A 46 -5.91 -4.54 7.98
N LYS A 47 -5.18 -3.71 7.23
CA LYS A 47 -5.69 -2.43 6.69
C LYS A 47 -6.90 -2.65 5.79
N ILE A 48 -6.84 -3.67 4.93
CA ILE A 48 -7.95 -4.03 4.03
C ILE A 48 -9.15 -4.51 4.83
N TYR A 49 -8.93 -5.36 5.84
CA TYR A 49 -9.98 -5.88 6.70
C TYR A 49 -10.69 -4.76 7.47
N GLU A 50 -9.94 -3.86 8.12
CA GLU A 50 -10.50 -2.70 8.84
C GLU A 50 -11.26 -1.76 7.90
N ALA A 51 -10.74 -1.49 6.69
CA ALA A 51 -11.43 -0.69 5.69
C ALA A 51 -12.73 -1.35 5.22
N ASN A 52 -12.73 -2.68 5.04
CA ASN A 52 -13.92 -3.44 4.66
C ASN A 52 -14.99 -3.34 5.74
N ASP A 53 -14.63 -3.60 7.00
CA ASP A 53 -15.55 -3.57 8.14
C ASP A 53 -16.10 -2.16 8.42
N ALA A 54 -15.30 -1.12 8.17
CA ALA A 54 -15.72 0.27 8.31
C ALA A 54 -16.67 0.73 7.19
N THR A 55 -16.59 0.13 5.99
CA THR A 55 -17.40 0.54 4.84
C THR A 55 -18.84 0.05 4.99
N PRO A 56 -19.85 0.93 4.88
CA PRO A 56 -21.25 0.52 5.04
C PRO A 56 -21.64 -0.59 4.06
N GLN A 57 -22.38 -1.60 4.55
CA GLN A 57 -22.86 -2.70 3.72
C GLN A 57 -23.65 -2.22 2.50
N ILE A 58 -24.46 -1.16 2.66
CA ILE A 58 -25.22 -0.56 1.56
C ILE A 58 -24.31 -0.03 0.43
N TYR A 59 -23.12 0.49 0.78
CA TYR A 59 -22.13 0.86 -0.20
C TYR A 59 -21.54 -0.40 -0.83
N MET A 60 -21.08 -1.36 -0.04
CA MET A 60 -20.48 -2.60 -0.57
C MET A 60 -21.39 -3.42 -1.48
N SER A 61 -22.71 -3.41 -1.26
CA SER A 61 -23.69 -4.18 -2.04
C SER A 61 -24.32 -3.42 -3.19
N ALA A 62 -24.11 -2.11 -3.30
CA ALA A 62 -24.66 -1.31 -4.38
C ALA A 62 -23.85 -1.50 -5.67
N ASP A 63 -24.53 -1.37 -6.81
CA ASP A 63 -23.90 -1.39 -8.12
C ASP A 63 -24.13 -0.05 -8.84
N SER A 64 -23.12 0.37 -9.58
CA SER A 64 -23.12 1.61 -10.37
C SER A 64 -22.08 1.48 -11.49
N GLY A 65 -22.39 2.00 -12.67
CA GLY A 65 -21.45 2.13 -13.78
C GLY A 65 -20.75 3.50 -13.85
N ASP A 66 -20.96 4.38 -12.86
CA ASP A 66 -20.62 5.81 -12.97
C ASP A 66 -19.11 6.08 -13.08
N ARG A 67 -18.29 5.17 -12.53
CA ARG A 67 -16.83 5.27 -12.56
C ARG A 67 -16.24 4.16 -13.42
N ASN A 68 -15.55 4.57 -14.48
CA ASN A 68 -14.91 3.69 -15.45
C ASN A 68 -13.44 4.07 -15.65
N LEU A 69 -12.69 3.30 -16.45
CA LEU A 69 -11.27 3.55 -16.68
C LEU A 69 -11.01 4.90 -17.35
N ALA A 70 -11.88 5.32 -18.26
CA ALA A 70 -11.74 6.60 -18.95
C ALA A 70 -11.80 7.76 -17.96
N SER A 71 -12.86 7.84 -17.14
CA SER A 71 -13.00 8.87 -16.12
C SER A 71 -11.95 8.74 -15.00
N PHE A 72 -11.51 7.52 -14.68
CA PHE A 72 -10.40 7.30 -13.75
C PHE A 72 -9.08 7.91 -14.25
N TYR A 73 -8.74 7.72 -15.53
CA TYR A 73 -7.47 8.23 -16.08
C TYR A 73 -7.54 9.71 -16.47
N GLU A 74 -8.71 10.23 -16.84
CA GLU A 74 -8.92 11.65 -17.16
C GLU A 74 -8.54 12.60 -16.02
N LEU A 75 -8.81 12.19 -14.78
CA LEU A 75 -8.44 12.96 -13.59
C LEU A 75 -6.95 12.91 -13.25
N ARG A 76 -6.13 12.19 -14.03
CA ARG A 76 -4.71 11.96 -13.72
C ARG A 76 -3.82 12.51 -14.83
N GLN A 77 -2.68 13.04 -14.43
CA GLN A 77 -1.66 13.46 -15.40
C GLN A 77 -1.01 12.25 -16.08
N TYR A 78 -0.85 11.14 -15.33
CA TYR A 78 -0.38 9.87 -15.83
C TYR A 78 -0.87 8.69 -14.96
N PRO A 79 -0.90 7.45 -15.47
CA PRO A 79 -1.20 6.27 -14.67
C PRO A 79 -0.37 6.20 -13.39
N GLY A 80 -1.04 6.27 -12.24
CA GLY A 80 -0.38 6.27 -10.93
C GLY A 80 -0.28 7.64 -10.26
N SER A 81 -0.46 8.75 -11.00
CA SER A 81 -0.50 10.08 -10.38
C SER A 81 -1.70 10.22 -9.43
N PRO A 82 -1.62 11.10 -8.42
CA PRO A 82 -2.79 11.55 -7.69
C PRO A 82 -3.84 12.12 -8.68
N PRO A 83 -5.14 11.81 -8.49
CA PRO A 83 -6.20 12.45 -9.25
C PRO A 83 -6.38 13.91 -8.82
N ARG A 84 -6.69 14.78 -9.77
CA ARG A 84 -7.18 16.13 -9.50
C ARG A 84 -8.58 16.06 -8.87
N ILE A 85 -8.96 17.11 -8.14
CA ILE A 85 -10.28 17.22 -7.51
C ILE A 85 -11.27 17.71 -8.58
N PRO A 86 -12.31 16.93 -8.95
CA PRO A 86 -13.20 17.23 -10.07
C PRO A 86 -14.46 18.03 -9.67
N HIS A 87 -14.54 18.48 -8.43
CA HIS A 87 -15.67 19.23 -7.88
C HIS A 87 -15.14 20.37 -7.01
N GLU A 88 -16.00 21.34 -6.74
CA GLU A 88 -15.66 22.41 -5.81
C GLU A 88 -15.40 21.86 -4.41
N VAL A 89 -14.42 22.44 -3.73
CA VAL A 89 -14.18 22.27 -2.30
C VAL A 89 -13.76 23.61 -1.74
N ASP A 90 -14.20 23.92 -0.51
CA ASP A 90 -13.79 25.13 0.18
C ASP A 90 -12.31 24.99 0.60
N LEU A 91 -11.45 25.82 0.00
CA LEU A 91 -10.02 25.88 0.32
C LEU A 91 -9.68 26.98 1.31
N THR A 92 -10.68 27.70 1.85
CA THR A 92 -10.39 28.56 2.99
C THR A 92 -9.67 27.70 4.01
N PHE A 93 -8.47 28.13 4.39
CA PHE A 93 -7.48 27.41 5.19
C PHE A 93 -7.98 27.14 6.63
N SER A 94 -9.23 26.69 6.81
CA SER A 94 -9.84 26.33 8.08
C SER A 94 -9.14 25.11 8.71
N GLY A 95 -8.35 24.36 7.93
CA GLY A 95 -7.52 23.26 8.45
C GLY A 95 -8.30 22.01 8.83
N ASP A 96 -9.61 21.98 8.58
CA ASP A 96 -10.46 20.81 8.79
C ASP A 96 -10.51 19.95 7.53
N GLU A 97 -9.39 19.26 7.25
CA GLU A 97 -9.27 18.21 6.23
C GLU A 97 -10.17 16.97 6.51
N THR A 98 -10.78 16.98 7.70
CA THR A 98 -11.89 16.13 8.13
C THR A 98 -13.10 16.20 7.18
N ASP A 99 -13.29 17.31 6.46
CA ASP A 99 -14.38 17.45 5.48
C ASP A 99 -14.23 16.52 4.28
N CYS A 100 -13.01 16.31 3.77
CA CYS A 100 -12.79 15.37 2.66
C CYS A 100 -13.13 13.93 3.08
N LEU A 101 -12.69 13.57 4.29
CA LEU A 101 -12.86 12.24 4.85
C LEU A 101 -14.32 11.93 5.24
N SER A 102 -15.15 12.96 5.44
CA SER A 102 -16.59 12.79 5.67
C SER A 102 -17.26 11.94 4.58
N CYS A 103 -16.81 12.08 3.34
CA CYS A 103 -17.32 11.37 2.17
C CYS A 103 -16.32 10.30 1.68
N HIS A 104 -15.02 10.62 1.61
CA HIS A 104 -14.03 9.74 0.97
C HIS A 104 -13.46 8.64 1.88
N ALA A 105 -13.61 8.70 3.21
CA ALA A 105 -13.04 7.68 4.08
C ALA A 105 -13.74 6.32 3.97
N ARG A 106 -15.07 6.34 3.81
CA ARG A 106 -15.92 5.13 3.79
C ARG A 106 -16.82 5.05 2.56
N GLY A 107 -16.75 6.04 1.67
CA GLY A 107 -17.64 6.16 0.52
C GLY A 107 -19.07 6.46 0.95
N GLY A 108 -19.99 6.30 0.00
CA GLY A 108 -21.41 6.60 0.17
C GLY A 108 -22.01 7.09 -1.14
N TYR A 109 -23.33 7.26 -1.17
CA TYR A 109 -23.97 7.96 -2.27
C TYR A 109 -24.05 9.45 -1.94
N SER A 110 -23.44 10.30 -2.77
CA SER A 110 -23.62 11.74 -2.67
C SER A 110 -24.88 12.14 -3.43
N GLN A 111 -25.87 12.68 -2.70
CA GLN A 111 -27.09 13.22 -3.32
C GLN A 111 -26.80 14.46 -4.16
N GLU A 112 -25.88 15.31 -3.70
CA GLU A 112 -25.44 16.53 -4.39
C GLU A 112 -24.87 16.23 -5.77
N PHE A 113 -23.98 15.23 -5.85
CA PHE A 113 -23.34 14.85 -7.12
C PHE A 113 -24.08 13.76 -7.89
N GLY A 114 -25.13 13.18 -7.30
CA GLY A 114 -25.89 12.06 -7.87
C GLY A 114 -25.01 10.84 -8.18
N LYS A 115 -23.95 10.60 -7.39
CA LYS A 115 -22.91 9.61 -7.67
C LYS A 115 -22.40 8.95 -6.39
N PHE A 116 -21.89 7.73 -6.54
CA PHE A 116 -21.15 7.07 -5.46
C PHE A 116 -19.76 7.66 -5.30
N VAL A 117 -19.42 8.02 -4.06
CA VAL A 117 -18.15 8.63 -3.69
C VAL A 117 -17.06 7.55 -3.67
N PRO A 118 -15.94 7.75 -4.39
CA PRO A 118 -14.83 6.81 -4.35
C PRO A 118 -14.11 6.85 -2.99
N VAL A 119 -13.76 5.68 -2.47
CA VAL A 119 -13.02 5.56 -1.21
C VAL A 119 -11.53 5.89 -1.41
N THR A 120 -10.94 6.66 -0.51
CA THR A 120 -9.49 6.92 -0.51
C THR A 120 -8.70 5.68 -0.08
N PRO A 121 -7.59 5.34 -0.76
CA PRO A 121 -6.74 4.24 -0.32
C PRO A 121 -5.91 4.55 0.94
N HIS A 122 -5.88 5.82 1.36
CA HIS A 122 -5.01 6.33 2.42
C HIS A 122 -5.72 7.38 3.31
N PRO A 123 -6.76 6.99 4.06
CA PRO A 123 -7.48 7.92 4.95
C PRO A 123 -6.61 8.51 6.06
N GLU A 124 -5.49 7.86 6.40
CA GLU A 124 -4.52 8.33 7.38
C GLU A 124 -3.69 9.55 6.92
N ASN A 125 -3.59 9.78 5.61
CA ASN A 125 -2.89 10.94 5.05
C ASN A 125 -3.87 12.09 4.88
N SER A 126 -4.19 12.78 5.99
CA SER A 126 -5.22 13.83 6.03
C SER A 126 -4.89 15.02 5.13
N LEU A 127 -3.61 15.31 4.91
CA LEU A 127 -3.10 16.46 4.16
C LEU A 127 -3.30 16.32 2.64
N CYS A 128 -4.56 16.16 2.22
CA CYS A 128 -5.00 15.78 0.88
C CYS A 128 -4.46 16.73 -0.20
N TYR A 129 -4.48 18.03 0.06
CA TYR A 129 -4.08 19.07 -0.88
C TYR A 129 -2.57 19.13 -1.19
N GLN A 130 -1.75 18.38 -0.44
CA GLN A 130 -0.34 18.21 -0.80
C GLN A 130 -0.18 17.47 -2.14
N CYS A 131 -1.16 16.66 -2.53
CA CYS A 131 -1.10 15.84 -3.73
C CYS A 131 -2.31 16.04 -4.65
N HIS A 132 -3.50 16.30 -4.08
CA HIS A 132 -4.74 16.49 -4.83
C HIS A 132 -5.01 17.98 -5.05
N ALA A 133 -4.82 18.44 -6.28
CA ALA A 133 -5.06 19.83 -6.66
C ALA A 133 -6.43 20.01 -7.34
N GLN A 134 -7.04 21.18 -7.12
CA GLN A 134 -8.18 21.63 -7.92
C GLN A 134 -7.75 22.11 -9.30
N VAL A 135 -8.67 22.02 -10.27
CA VAL A 135 -8.53 22.65 -11.58
C VAL A 135 -9.28 23.97 -11.54
N LEU A 136 -8.55 25.09 -11.50
CA LEU A 136 -9.16 26.43 -11.49
C LEU A 136 -9.49 26.93 -12.90
N THR A 137 -8.74 26.46 -13.90
CA THR A 137 -8.94 26.78 -15.31
C THR A 137 -8.33 25.68 -16.18
N GLU A 138 -8.90 25.48 -17.36
CA GLU A 138 -8.32 24.62 -18.41
C GLU A 138 -7.45 25.43 -19.39
N GLU A 139 -7.44 26.76 -19.26
CA GLU A 139 -6.57 27.64 -20.05
C GLU A 139 -5.10 27.38 -19.69
N LYS A 140 -4.31 27.04 -20.71
CA LYS A 140 -2.88 26.81 -20.53
C LYS A 140 -2.17 28.16 -20.40
N PHE A 141 -1.27 28.28 -19.43
CA PHE A 141 -0.37 29.44 -19.35
C PHE A 141 0.56 29.54 -20.57
N VAL A 142 1.01 28.39 -21.07
CA VAL A 142 1.81 28.25 -22.30
C VAL A 142 1.51 26.88 -22.92
N GLU A 143 1.62 26.77 -24.24
CA GLU A 143 1.47 25.49 -24.93
C GLU A 143 2.48 24.45 -24.45
N THR A 144 2.03 23.20 -24.40
CA THR A 144 2.83 22.06 -23.95
C THR A 144 2.52 20.84 -24.79
N GLU A 145 3.59 20.15 -25.21
CA GLU A 145 3.56 18.87 -25.92
C GLU A 145 3.58 17.67 -24.96
N TRP A 146 3.29 17.89 -23.67
CA TRP A 146 3.26 16.83 -22.68
C TRP A 146 2.23 15.75 -23.06
N LYS A 147 2.67 14.49 -23.04
CA LYS A 147 1.83 13.32 -23.27
C LYS A 147 2.02 12.34 -22.12
N SER A 148 0.90 11.87 -21.59
CA SER A 148 0.87 10.82 -20.58
C SER A 148 1.48 9.52 -21.11
N ILE A 149 1.88 8.63 -20.19
CA ILE A 149 2.29 7.26 -20.53
C ILE A 149 1.06 6.37 -20.70
N MET A 150 1.21 5.30 -21.49
CA MET A 150 0.12 4.35 -21.67
C MET A 150 -0.23 3.66 -20.34
N PRO A 151 -1.53 3.57 -19.99
CA PRO A 151 -1.99 2.73 -18.88
C PRO A 151 -1.52 1.28 -19.00
N PRO A 152 -1.35 0.57 -17.86
CA PRO A 152 -1.06 -0.85 -17.91
C PRO A 152 -2.17 -1.61 -18.63
N ARG A 153 -1.78 -2.61 -19.42
CA ARG A 153 -2.75 -3.55 -20.02
C ARG A 153 -3.38 -4.41 -18.92
N LEU A 154 -4.70 -4.56 -18.98
CA LEU A 154 -5.46 -5.42 -18.08
C LEU A 154 -5.39 -6.90 -18.51
N GLY A 155 -5.71 -7.80 -17.58
CA GLY A 155 -5.88 -9.24 -17.89
C GLY A 155 -4.59 -10.02 -18.18
N ARG A 156 -3.43 -9.58 -17.68
CA ARG A 156 -2.12 -10.26 -17.88
C ARG A 156 -1.93 -11.52 -17.01
N SER A 157 -2.96 -12.33 -16.82
CA SER A 157 -2.83 -13.61 -16.13
C SER A 157 -1.85 -14.51 -16.89
N PHE A 158 -0.91 -15.15 -16.18
CA PHE A 158 0.10 -16.01 -16.80
C PHE A 158 -0.52 -17.29 -17.35
N LEU A 159 -1.47 -17.87 -16.62
CA LEU A 159 -2.26 -19.03 -17.05
C LEU A 159 -3.73 -18.63 -17.19
N GLY A 160 -4.48 -19.36 -18.03
CA GLY A 160 -5.93 -19.20 -18.11
C GLY A 160 -6.57 -19.41 -16.73
N GLY A 161 -7.28 -18.41 -16.23
CA GLY A 161 -7.93 -18.44 -14.92
C GLY A 161 -7.01 -18.17 -13.72
N SER A 162 -5.71 -17.97 -13.89
CA SER A 162 -4.86 -17.53 -12.77
C SER A 162 -5.18 -16.10 -12.35
N PRO A 163 -4.97 -15.71 -11.08
CA PRO A 163 -5.09 -14.33 -10.66
C PRO A 163 -4.22 -13.41 -11.53
N PRO A 164 -4.74 -12.26 -12.01
CA PRO A 164 -3.92 -11.31 -12.74
C PRO A 164 -2.87 -10.67 -11.82
N PRO A 165 -1.66 -10.35 -12.32
CA PRO A 165 -0.67 -9.63 -11.55
C PRO A 165 -1.13 -8.19 -11.28
N ILE A 166 -0.66 -7.59 -10.20
CA ILE A 166 -0.91 -6.18 -9.86
C ILE A 166 -0.03 -5.33 -10.79
N PRO A 167 -0.60 -4.53 -11.72
CA PRO A 167 0.18 -3.91 -12.78
C PRO A 167 0.67 -2.50 -12.43
N HIS A 168 0.50 -2.06 -11.18
CA HIS A 168 0.85 -0.74 -10.69
C HIS A 168 1.63 -0.83 -9.38
N SER A 169 2.29 0.28 -9.01
CA SER A 169 2.91 0.41 -7.68
C SER A 169 1.85 0.32 -6.58
N LEU A 170 2.21 -0.28 -5.46
CA LEU A 170 1.37 -0.36 -4.27
C LEU A 170 1.50 0.85 -3.36
N GLN A 171 2.56 1.65 -3.52
CA GLN A 171 2.78 2.84 -2.70
C GLN A 171 1.57 3.79 -2.79
N MET A 172 0.97 4.11 -1.64
CA MET A 172 -0.27 4.91 -1.52
C MET A 172 -1.51 4.25 -2.15
N ARG A 173 -1.48 2.94 -2.39
CA ARG A 173 -2.53 2.12 -3.03
C ARG A 173 -2.65 0.74 -2.38
N GLU A 174 -2.25 0.62 -1.13
CA GLU A 174 -2.21 -0.64 -0.39
C GLU A 174 -3.62 -1.13 -0.03
N ASN A 175 -4.57 -0.22 0.15
CA ASN A 175 -5.99 -0.53 0.35
C ASN A 175 -6.66 -0.92 -0.99
N CYS A 176 -6.46 -2.17 -1.41
CA CYS A 176 -6.91 -2.67 -2.72
C CYS A 176 -8.42 -2.45 -2.96
N ILE A 177 -9.25 -2.62 -1.93
CA ILE A 177 -10.71 -2.53 -2.06
C ILE A 177 -11.19 -1.10 -2.34
N SER A 178 -10.37 -0.07 -2.14
CA SER A 178 -10.74 1.32 -2.44
C SER A 178 -10.97 1.58 -3.94
N CYS A 179 -10.31 0.79 -4.80
CA CYS A 179 -10.43 0.89 -6.25
C CYS A 179 -11.09 -0.34 -6.89
N HIS A 180 -11.11 -1.48 -6.19
CA HIS A 180 -11.58 -2.76 -6.71
C HIS A 180 -12.94 -3.21 -6.15
N THR A 181 -13.54 -2.49 -5.20
CA THR A 181 -14.80 -2.92 -4.54
C THR A 181 -15.82 -1.79 -4.43
N GLY A 182 -17.10 -2.13 -4.58
CA GLY A 182 -18.22 -1.23 -4.37
C GLY A 182 -18.55 -0.32 -5.57
N PRO A 183 -19.62 0.48 -5.48
CA PRO A 183 -20.20 1.23 -6.59
C PRO A 183 -19.36 2.46 -6.98
N GLY A 184 -18.52 2.97 -6.08
CA GLY A 184 -17.54 4.02 -6.40
C GLY A 184 -16.19 3.47 -6.90
N ALA A 185 -16.03 2.15 -7.03
CA ALA A 185 -14.86 1.54 -7.67
C ALA A 185 -14.95 1.62 -9.20
N VAL A 186 -13.81 1.46 -9.87
CA VAL A 186 -13.72 1.47 -11.34
C VAL A 186 -14.29 0.17 -11.89
N VAL A 187 -15.40 0.24 -12.65
CA VAL A 187 -16.20 -0.93 -13.03
C VAL A 187 -15.40 -2.04 -13.70
N GLU A 188 -14.47 -1.69 -14.59
CA GLU A 188 -13.70 -2.66 -15.39
C GLU A 188 -12.66 -3.45 -14.58
N ILE A 189 -12.32 -2.99 -13.37
CA ILE A 189 -11.36 -3.68 -12.48
C ILE A 189 -11.99 -4.14 -11.17
N ARG A 190 -13.32 -4.09 -11.04
CA ARG A 190 -14.01 -4.58 -9.84
C ARG A 190 -13.77 -6.07 -9.64
N VAL A 191 -13.82 -6.49 -8.38
CA VAL A 191 -13.65 -7.88 -7.99
C VAL A 191 -14.80 -8.34 -7.10
N ASP A 192 -15.30 -9.54 -7.36
CA ASP A 192 -16.43 -10.12 -6.58
C ASP A 192 -15.98 -10.87 -5.31
N HIS A 193 -14.69 -10.82 -5.01
CA HIS A 193 -14.05 -11.66 -3.98
C HIS A 193 -13.14 -10.85 -3.05
N SER A 194 -13.49 -9.57 -2.86
CA SER A 194 -12.84 -8.64 -1.94
C SER A 194 -12.82 -9.16 -0.50
N ALA A 195 -13.83 -9.94 -0.09
CA ALA A 195 -13.94 -10.56 1.22
C ALA A 195 -12.80 -11.56 1.57
N ARG A 196 -11.95 -11.94 0.61
CA ARG A 196 -10.77 -12.77 0.89
C ARG A 196 -9.69 -12.03 1.70
N GLY A 197 -9.74 -10.69 1.77
CA GLY A 197 -8.96 -9.85 2.68
C GLY A 197 -7.47 -9.69 2.36
N ASN A 198 -6.78 -10.75 1.90
CA ASN A 198 -5.37 -10.73 1.54
C ASN A 198 -5.18 -10.88 0.02
N CYS A 199 -5.38 -9.79 -0.72
CA CYS A 199 -5.30 -9.79 -2.18
C CYS A 199 -3.93 -10.28 -2.69
N ARG A 200 -2.85 -9.92 -1.98
CA ARG A 200 -1.46 -10.25 -2.34
C ARG A 200 -1.08 -11.70 -2.08
N GLN A 201 -1.93 -12.49 -1.42
CA GLN A 201 -1.77 -13.95 -1.34
C GLN A 201 -1.87 -14.59 -2.74
N CYS A 202 -2.66 -14.01 -3.64
CA CYS A 202 -2.91 -14.54 -4.97
C CYS A 202 -2.43 -13.59 -6.08
N HIS A 203 -2.57 -12.28 -5.89
CA HIS A 203 -2.18 -11.27 -6.86
C HIS A 203 -0.74 -10.79 -6.58
N ALA A 204 0.22 -11.29 -7.36
CA ALA A 204 1.60 -10.87 -7.24
C ALA A 204 1.83 -9.51 -7.95
N PRO A 205 2.65 -8.60 -7.38
CA PRO A 205 3.12 -7.42 -8.10
C PRO A 205 3.81 -7.79 -9.41
N ALA A 206 3.47 -7.10 -10.49
CA ALA A 206 4.19 -7.23 -11.74
C ALA A 206 5.61 -6.69 -11.55
N VAL A 207 6.63 -7.55 -11.68
CA VAL A 207 8.02 -7.12 -11.68
C VAL A 207 8.29 -6.39 -13.00
N GLN A 208 8.52 -5.08 -12.94
CA GLN A 208 9.08 -4.34 -14.08
C GLN A 208 10.55 -4.75 -14.20
N THR A 209 10.86 -5.53 -15.23
CA THR A 209 12.24 -5.95 -15.55
C THR A 209 12.97 -4.93 -16.44
N THR A 210 12.25 -3.94 -16.97
CA THR A 210 12.84 -2.86 -17.76
C THR A 210 13.60 -1.91 -16.83
N PRO A 211 14.87 -1.56 -17.15
CA PRO A 211 15.63 -0.59 -16.36
C PRO A 211 14.88 0.75 -16.27
N LEU A 212 14.83 1.33 -15.06
CA LEU A 212 14.37 2.70 -14.87
C LEU A 212 15.28 3.64 -15.65
N GLN A 213 14.71 4.42 -16.55
CA GLN A 213 15.47 5.50 -17.19
C GLN A 213 15.55 6.66 -16.21
N GLU A 214 16.77 6.99 -15.78
CA GLU A 214 16.99 8.16 -14.94
C GLU A 214 16.72 9.44 -15.74
N PHE A 215 16.03 10.39 -15.12
CA PHE A 215 15.89 11.72 -15.68
C PHE A 215 17.27 12.39 -15.70
N VAL A 216 17.83 12.54 -16.90
CA VAL A 216 19.06 13.31 -17.11
C VAL A 216 18.66 14.74 -17.47
N ARG A 217 18.85 15.68 -16.55
CA ARG A 217 18.75 17.10 -16.85
C ARG A 217 19.87 17.44 -17.84
N LYS A 218 19.52 17.80 -19.07
CA LYS A 218 20.50 18.34 -20.02
C LYS A 218 21.06 19.66 -19.45
N PRO A 219 22.38 19.90 -19.54
CA PRO A 219 23.01 21.13 -19.07
C PRO A 219 22.46 22.36 -19.78
#